data_AF-A0A932UJ89-F1
#
_entry.id   AF-A0A932UJ89-F1
#
_cell.length_a   1.000
_cell.length_b   1.000
_cell.length_c   1.000
_cell.angle_alpha   90.00
_cell.angle_beta   90.00
_cell.angle_gamma   90.00
#
_symmetry.space_group_name_H-M   'P 1'
#
loop_
_entity.id
_entity.type
_entity.pdbx_description
1 polymer ?
#
loop_
_entity_poly.entity_id
_entity_poly.type
_entity_poly.pdbx_seq_one_letter_code
_entity_poly.pdbx_strand_id
1 'polypeptide(L)'
;MSRAMTGDGGRSRAMTGDGAHPDRTSPDVARHRLSSPVCWLAALSALSATSMLRAQETQLSESAQRGKVVYDKWCMECHGETGAGDGAAAAFMLPRPRDFTRASYQIRTTASGELPTDADMRQIIDNGMPGTAMPAWGTKLGEGERNDLVAYLKSFSTFFEADAPTPIEMGRQPGRSAEGLAEGRATFEKLECFKCHGDAGSGNGPSGPTLRDDWDFPIRAADLTQSWTFNGGSTVGDIYRRLRTGLDGTPMPSFSDVIDAQVITDEQLWRVAQYVRSLSPEEPPRPRDVVRARLVTGPLPDGPADSAWDGVEQYYIPLVGQIIQKPRWFAPIVEAVWVQAVHDGSTLALRVTWHDRSSSPDPEWDEWLAAMAAAATDVDGPLDAVQGPDRLTIQFPGRLSGDVERPYFLGGDRQRPVYLWRWSSAPDALDEGAGAGFGRFTPRGEGGQVTHQARYDEGRWQLQLTRPLSSSDSTRAPSFAPGILVPIAFFAADGSNGESEARGAISAWYGLYLDVPTPPRVFVLPVVAMVLTAGFGVFVVWRAQRRESGRSTSEES
;
A
#
# COMPACT_ATOMS: atom_id res chain seq x y z
N MET A 1 -23.24 53.74 -44.99
CA MET A 1 -24.44 54.60 -45.01
C MET A 1 -24.81 54.97 -43.58
N SER A 2 -24.76 56.28 -43.30
CA SER A 2 -25.45 57.08 -42.26
C SER A 2 -25.56 56.64 -40.79
N ARG A 3 -24.97 57.52 -39.94
CA ARG A 3 -25.54 58.23 -38.76
C ARG A 3 -25.84 57.44 -37.47
N ALA A 4 -25.69 57.96 -36.25
CA ALA A 4 -25.23 59.23 -35.67
C ALA A 4 -25.11 59.04 -34.13
N MET A 5 -24.09 59.62 -33.46
CA MET A 5 -24.17 60.73 -32.47
C MET A 5 -24.84 60.40 -31.11
N THR A 6 -24.39 60.81 -29.92
CA THR A 6 -23.46 61.86 -29.41
C THR A 6 -23.33 61.61 -27.89
N GLY A 7 -22.16 61.75 -27.24
CA GLY A 7 -21.63 62.99 -26.63
C GLY A 7 -21.75 62.87 -25.09
N ASP A 8 -20.91 63.42 -24.20
CA ASP A 8 -19.83 64.41 -24.25
C ASP A 8 -19.15 64.35 -22.86
N GLY A 9 -17.83 64.25 -22.70
CA GLY A 9 -16.90 65.37 -22.57
C GLY A 9 -16.06 65.13 -21.29
N GLY A 10 -14.76 65.38 -21.19
CA GLY A 10 -13.86 66.21 -21.97
C GLY A 10 -12.92 66.90 -20.98
N ARG A 11 -11.70 66.35 -20.86
CA ARG A 11 -10.54 66.79 -20.08
C ARG A 11 -10.30 68.31 -20.07
N SER A 12 -9.59 68.81 -19.05
CA SER A 12 -8.42 69.67 -19.32
C SER A 12 -7.41 69.76 -18.16
N ARG A 13 -6.18 70.11 -18.53
CA ARG A 13 -4.88 69.98 -17.83
C ARG A 13 -4.12 71.31 -17.95
N ALA A 14 -3.50 71.81 -16.88
CA ALA A 14 -2.32 72.73 -16.83
C ALA A 14 -2.03 73.09 -15.36
N MET A 15 -0.86 72.76 -14.76
CA MET A 15 0.41 73.56 -14.68
C MET A 15 0.18 74.92 -13.97
N THR A 16 0.84 75.32 -12.88
CA THR A 16 2.28 75.52 -12.58
C THR A 16 2.48 75.93 -11.09
N GLY A 17 3.69 75.81 -10.51
CA GLY A 17 4.09 76.63 -9.34
C GLY A 17 5.27 76.15 -8.48
N ASP A 18 6.47 76.63 -8.82
CA ASP A 18 7.74 76.90 -8.09
C ASP A 18 8.02 76.46 -6.63
N GLY A 19 9.31 76.12 -6.38
CA GLY A 19 10.12 76.91 -5.41
C GLY A 19 10.80 76.23 -4.20
N ALA A 20 12.03 75.72 -4.42
CA ALA A 20 13.25 75.74 -3.58
C ALA A 20 13.29 75.51 -2.02
N HIS A 21 14.23 74.63 -1.63
CA HIS A 21 14.91 74.40 -0.33
C HIS A 21 15.72 75.64 0.16
N PRO A 22 16.23 75.82 1.43
CA PRO A 22 16.92 74.82 2.27
C PRO A 22 16.95 74.99 3.83
N ASP A 23 17.63 74.02 4.48
CA ASP A 23 18.54 74.08 5.66
C ASP A 23 18.08 74.08 7.16
N ARG A 24 18.99 73.43 7.92
CA ARG A 24 19.14 73.00 9.33
C ARG A 24 18.68 73.95 10.46
N THR A 25 18.24 73.36 11.58
CA THR A 25 18.90 73.41 12.92
C THR A 25 18.12 72.58 13.97
N SER A 26 18.83 71.75 14.76
CA SER A 26 18.46 71.34 16.15
C SER A 26 19.24 72.25 17.14
N PRO A 27 19.03 72.26 18.48
CA PRO A 27 18.26 71.35 19.36
C PRO A 27 17.43 72.05 20.46
N ASP A 28 16.65 71.30 21.27
CA ASP A 28 16.78 71.39 22.74
C ASP A 28 16.11 70.24 23.50
N VAL A 29 16.75 69.82 24.59
CA VAL A 29 16.39 68.68 25.44
C VAL A 29 15.61 69.18 26.66
N ALA A 30 14.38 68.71 26.85
CA ALA A 30 13.67 68.83 28.12
C ALA A 30 13.43 67.44 28.72
N ARG A 31 14.13 67.18 29.83
CA ARG A 31 13.97 65.99 30.67
C ARG A 31 12.70 66.12 31.50
N HIS A 32 11.72 65.22 31.32
CA HIS A 32 10.70 64.97 32.34
C HIS A 32 10.90 63.60 32.97
N ARG A 33 11.19 63.61 34.27
CA ARG A 33 11.15 62.44 35.15
C ARG A 33 9.69 62.07 35.37
N LEU A 34 9.28 60.86 34.96
CA LEU A 34 8.03 60.25 35.38
C LEU A 34 8.36 59.12 36.37
N SER A 35 8.27 59.46 37.65
CA SER A 35 8.09 58.51 38.74
C SER A 35 6.62 58.11 38.79
N SER A 36 6.28 56.89 38.39
CA SER A 36 4.95 56.29 38.63
C SER A 36 5.05 54.78 38.86
N PRO A 37 4.33 54.17 39.84
CA PRO A 37 4.54 52.79 40.28
C PRO A 37 3.96 51.71 39.35
N VAL A 38 3.36 52.12 38.23
CA VAL A 38 2.53 51.25 37.36
C VAL A 38 3.37 50.31 36.48
N CYS A 39 4.66 50.58 36.29
CA CYS A 39 5.56 49.71 35.52
C CYS A 39 6.02 48.43 36.26
N TRP A 40 5.80 48.31 37.57
CA TRP A 40 6.22 47.12 38.31
C TRP A 40 5.23 45.95 38.17
N LEU A 41 3.94 46.22 37.96
CA LEU A 41 2.93 45.15 37.85
C LEU A 41 2.96 44.44 36.50
N ALA A 42 3.30 45.12 35.40
CA ALA A 42 3.39 44.50 34.06
C ALA A 42 4.65 43.63 33.88
N ALA A 43 5.74 43.95 34.59
CA ALA A 43 6.95 43.13 34.60
C ALA A 43 6.73 41.82 35.40
N LEU A 44 5.93 41.86 36.48
CA LEU A 44 5.61 40.68 37.30
C LEU A 44 4.68 39.67 36.58
N SER A 45 3.78 40.11 35.69
CA SER A 45 2.94 39.21 34.88
C SER A 45 3.71 38.53 33.74
N ALA A 46 4.67 39.23 33.12
CA ALA A 46 5.52 38.66 32.08
C ALA A 46 6.55 37.65 32.64
N LEU A 47 7.06 37.88 33.86
CA LEU A 47 7.89 36.89 34.57
C LEU A 47 7.07 35.67 35.04
N SER A 48 5.78 35.83 35.34
CA SER A 48 4.92 34.72 35.77
C SER A 48 4.53 33.79 34.62
N ALA A 49 4.28 34.31 33.41
CA ALA A 49 3.98 33.51 32.22
C ALA A 49 5.19 32.70 31.72
N THR A 50 6.40 33.27 31.78
CA THR A 50 7.65 32.54 31.50
C THR A 50 7.99 31.52 32.59
N SER A 51 7.58 31.76 33.84
CA SER A 51 7.74 30.81 34.95
C SER A 51 6.79 29.61 34.84
N MET A 52 5.57 29.79 34.30
CA MET A 52 4.63 28.68 34.09
C MET A 52 5.02 27.76 32.92
N LEU A 53 5.52 28.31 31.80
CA LEU A 53 6.07 27.50 30.71
C LEU A 53 7.31 26.71 31.14
N ARG A 54 8.17 27.33 31.97
CA ARG A 54 9.35 26.68 32.55
C ARG A 54 8.99 25.66 33.63
N ALA A 55 7.89 25.84 34.35
CA ALA A 55 7.42 24.91 35.37
C ALA A 55 6.95 23.56 34.79
N GLN A 56 6.42 23.55 33.56
CA GLN A 56 5.97 22.30 32.91
C GLN A 56 7.15 21.47 32.38
N GLU A 57 8.21 22.11 31.86
CA GLU A 57 9.48 21.43 31.55
C GLU A 57 10.17 20.84 32.80
N THR A 58 9.90 21.40 33.99
CA THR A 58 10.52 20.97 35.26
C THR A 58 9.85 19.72 35.86
N GLN A 59 8.74 19.22 35.30
CA GLN A 59 8.02 18.02 35.79
C GLN A 59 8.43 16.72 35.07
N LEU A 60 9.09 16.82 33.91
CA LEU A 60 9.56 15.64 33.17
C LEU A 60 10.89 15.14 33.75
N SER A 61 11.08 13.82 33.78
CA SER A 61 12.39 13.23 34.04
C SER A 61 13.40 13.67 32.97
N GLU A 62 14.69 13.65 33.28
CA GLU A 62 15.74 14.04 32.31
C GLU A 62 15.67 13.19 31.02
N SER A 63 15.36 11.90 31.13
CA SER A 63 15.11 11.03 29.98
C SER A 63 13.88 11.45 29.18
N ALA A 64 12.78 11.82 29.83
CA ALA A 64 11.58 12.28 29.14
C ALA A 64 11.81 13.64 28.45
N GLN A 65 12.63 14.53 29.01
CA GLN A 65 13.03 15.78 28.35
C GLN A 65 13.81 15.52 27.06
N ARG A 66 14.78 14.59 27.07
CA ARG A 66 15.50 14.18 25.86
C ARG A 66 14.57 13.48 24.86
N GLY A 67 13.66 12.65 25.36
CA GLY A 67 12.65 11.96 24.57
C GLY A 67 11.71 12.91 23.85
N LYS A 68 11.33 14.02 24.48
CA LYS A 68 10.53 15.08 23.86
C LYS A 68 11.20 15.62 22.60
N VAL A 69 12.51 15.86 22.62
CA VAL A 69 13.24 16.36 21.44
C VAL A 69 13.12 15.40 20.26
N VAL A 70 13.17 14.09 20.53
CA VAL A 70 13.00 13.05 19.51
C VAL A 70 11.55 13.03 19.02
N TYR A 71 10.59 13.09 19.94
CA TYR A 71 9.16 13.08 19.64
C TYR A 71 8.73 14.26 18.76
N ASP A 72 9.11 15.49 19.14
CA ASP A 72 8.79 16.70 18.40
C ASP A 72 9.29 16.64 16.95
N LYS A 73 10.45 16.01 16.75
CA LYS A 73 11.07 15.88 15.43
C LYS A 73 10.44 14.82 14.54
N TRP A 74 10.00 13.69 15.12
CA TRP A 74 9.67 12.48 14.35
C TRP A 74 8.25 11.96 14.52
N CYS A 75 7.60 12.25 15.64
CA CYS A 75 6.33 11.64 16.04
C CYS A 75 5.17 12.63 16.07
N MET A 76 5.45 13.89 16.43
CA MET A 76 4.44 14.94 16.67
C MET A 76 3.52 15.20 15.47
N GLU A 77 4.03 15.15 14.25
CA GLU A 77 3.23 15.42 13.03
C GLU A 77 2.03 14.48 12.90
N CYS A 78 2.17 13.23 13.39
CA CYS A 78 1.11 12.24 13.37
C CYS A 78 0.39 12.15 14.73
N HIS A 79 1.15 12.05 15.83
CA HIS A 79 0.60 11.79 17.16
C HIS A 79 0.16 13.05 17.93
N GLY A 80 0.42 14.24 17.40
CA GLY A 80 0.02 15.52 18.01
C GLY A 80 1.02 16.02 19.06
N GLU A 81 1.01 17.34 19.33
CA GLU A 81 1.87 17.95 20.34
C GLU A 81 1.58 17.42 21.76
N THR A 82 0.32 17.07 22.03
CA THR A 82 -0.16 16.56 23.31
C THR A 82 -0.23 15.03 23.38
N GLY A 83 0.20 14.33 22.33
CA GLY A 83 0.13 12.87 22.25
C GLY A 83 -1.28 12.32 22.03
N ALA A 84 -2.25 13.15 21.65
CA ALA A 84 -3.66 12.78 21.53
C ALA A 84 -4.05 12.13 20.18
N GLY A 85 -3.09 11.83 19.30
CA GLY A 85 -3.39 11.24 17.98
C GLY A 85 -4.05 12.22 17.00
N ASP A 86 -3.84 13.51 17.23
CA ASP A 86 -4.49 14.63 16.53
C ASP A 86 -3.49 15.54 15.80
N GLY A 87 -2.30 15.01 15.47
CA GLY A 87 -1.30 15.72 14.67
C GLY A 87 -1.86 16.13 13.29
N ALA A 88 -1.22 17.11 12.65
CA ALA A 88 -1.71 17.68 11.39
C ALA A 88 -1.88 16.62 10.27
N ALA A 89 -1.11 15.53 10.30
CA ALA A 89 -1.25 14.44 9.35
C ALA A 89 -2.34 13.41 9.73
N ALA A 90 -2.82 13.38 10.98
CA ALA A 90 -3.77 12.37 11.48
C ALA A 90 -5.09 12.36 10.71
N ALA A 91 -5.55 13.52 10.24
CA ALA A 91 -6.77 13.68 9.42
C ALA A 91 -6.77 12.85 8.13
N PHE A 92 -5.59 12.51 7.62
CA PHE A 92 -5.40 11.81 6.36
C PHE A 92 -4.97 10.33 6.56
N MET A 93 -5.01 9.83 7.79
CA MET A 93 -4.55 8.49 8.14
C MET A 93 -5.68 7.64 8.69
N LEU A 94 -5.85 6.46 8.11
CA LEU A 94 -6.74 5.41 8.62
C LEU A 94 -5.99 4.07 8.57
N PRO A 95 -5.76 3.40 9.72
CA PRO A 95 -6.18 3.78 11.08
C PRO A 95 -5.57 5.08 11.59
N ARG A 96 -6.23 5.73 12.56
CA ARG A 96 -5.75 6.96 13.20
C ARG A 96 -4.47 6.70 14.01
N PRO A 97 -3.56 7.68 14.12
CA PRO A 97 -2.43 7.59 15.05
C PRO A 97 -2.93 7.39 16.49
N ARG A 98 -2.17 6.63 17.28
CA ARG A 98 -2.52 6.33 18.66
C ARG A 98 -2.63 7.60 19.52
N ASP A 99 -3.72 7.70 20.28
CA ASP A 99 -3.88 8.60 21.43
C ASP A 99 -3.20 7.99 22.66
N PHE A 100 -2.02 8.52 23.01
CA PHE A 100 -1.22 8.06 24.14
C PHE A 100 -1.79 8.51 25.49
N THR A 101 -2.66 9.53 25.53
CA THR A 101 -3.23 10.06 26.77
C THR A 101 -4.17 9.05 27.45
N ARG A 102 -4.74 8.14 26.65
CA ARG A 102 -5.64 7.06 27.10
C ARG A 102 -4.93 5.86 27.70
N ALA A 103 -3.61 5.76 27.51
CA ALA A 103 -2.81 4.60 27.91
C ALA A 103 -3.32 3.23 27.42
N SER A 104 -4.11 3.21 26.33
CA SER A 104 -4.61 1.99 25.69
C SER A 104 -3.73 1.63 24.50
N TYR A 105 -3.15 0.42 24.49
CA TYR A 105 -2.19 -0.01 23.47
C TYR A 105 -2.59 -1.35 22.86
N GLN A 106 -2.56 -1.47 21.54
CA GLN A 106 -2.96 -2.71 20.87
C GLN A 106 -1.98 -3.86 21.12
N ILE A 107 -0.66 -3.60 21.04
CA ILE A 107 0.36 -4.65 21.06
C ILE A 107 1.07 -4.66 22.40
N ARG A 108 0.89 -5.74 23.16
CA ARG A 108 1.35 -5.89 24.54
C ARG A 108 1.71 -7.33 24.85
N THR A 109 2.40 -7.53 25.97
CA THR A 109 2.61 -8.84 26.61
C THR A 109 1.81 -9.01 27.90
N THR A 110 1.00 -8.01 28.27
CA THR A 110 0.19 -7.94 29.50
C THR A 110 -1.28 -8.29 29.20
N ALA A 111 -2.09 -8.52 30.24
CA ALA A 111 -3.50 -8.91 30.08
C ALA A 111 -4.33 -7.81 29.38
N SER A 112 -5.47 -8.14 28.78
CA SER A 112 -6.34 -7.13 28.14
C SER A 112 -6.79 -6.08 29.17
N GLY A 113 -6.75 -4.81 28.78
CA GLY A 113 -7.01 -3.67 29.67
C GLY A 113 -5.80 -3.19 30.47
N GLU A 114 -4.72 -3.98 30.55
CA GLU A 114 -3.50 -3.60 31.26
C GLU A 114 -2.52 -2.79 30.40
N LEU A 115 -1.69 -1.99 31.06
CA LEU A 115 -0.67 -1.16 30.41
C LEU A 115 0.39 -2.02 29.68
N PRO A 116 0.99 -1.51 28.58
CA PRO A 116 2.16 -2.13 27.98
C PRO A 116 3.36 -2.06 28.92
N THR A 117 4.27 -3.02 28.80
CA THR A 117 5.62 -2.87 29.35
C THR A 117 6.44 -1.89 28.52
N ASP A 118 7.53 -1.36 29.07
CA ASP A 118 8.50 -0.57 28.31
C ASP A 118 9.04 -1.39 27.13
N ALA A 119 9.25 -2.70 27.29
CA ALA A 119 9.70 -3.57 26.20
C ALA A 119 8.68 -3.66 25.05
N ASP A 120 7.37 -3.72 25.36
CA ASP A 120 6.31 -3.71 24.33
C ASP A 120 6.33 -2.41 23.52
N MET A 121 6.42 -1.27 24.22
CA MET A 121 6.51 0.04 23.56
C MET A 121 7.78 0.16 22.71
N ARG A 122 8.90 -0.41 23.17
CA ARG A 122 10.17 -0.47 22.41
C ARG A 122 10.03 -1.30 21.16
N GLN A 123 9.41 -2.47 21.25
CA GLN A 123 9.23 -3.34 20.09
C GLN A 123 8.46 -2.63 18.96
N ILE A 124 7.43 -1.84 19.29
CA ILE A 124 6.65 -1.10 18.29
C ILE A 124 7.43 0.08 17.71
N ILE A 125 8.21 0.79 18.51
CA ILE A 125 9.04 1.89 17.97
C ILE A 125 10.13 1.32 17.07
N ASP A 126 10.73 0.19 17.44
CA ASP A 126 11.82 -0.42 16.70
C ASP A 126 11.35 -0.97 15.35
N ASN A 127 10.23 -1.68 15.33
CA ASN A 127 9.73 -2.41 14.16
C ASN A 127 8.62 -1.67 13.39
N GLY A 128 8.07 -0.60 13.95
CA GLY A 128 6.88 0.05 13.45
C GLY A 128 5.63 -0.79 13.65
N MET A 129 4.57 -0.44 12.93
CA MET A 129 3.32 -1.19 12.91
C MET A 129 2.92 -1.44 11.46
N PRO A 130 3.31 -2.60 10.88
CA PRO A 130 2.90 -2.99 9.52
C PRO A 130 1.38 -2.88 9.34
N GLY A 131 0.92 -2.58 8.13
CA GLY A 131 -0.51 -2.31 7.87
C GLY A 131 -0.99 -0.91 8.32
N THR A 132 -0.09 -0.07 8.83
CA THR A 132 -0.38 1.33 9.20
C THR A 132 0.69 2.27 8.66
N ALA A 133 0.48 3.58 8.84
CA ALA A 133 1.47 4.60 8.49
C ALA A 133 2.68 4.67 9.45
N MET A 134 2.72 3.88 10.54
CA MET A 134 3.78 3.95 11.55
C MET A 134 5.05 3.17 11.12
N PRO A 135 6.15 3.86 10.74
CA PRO A 135 7.34 3.20 10.23
C PRO A 135 8.21 2.61 11.36
N ALA A 136 9.17 1.79 10.96
CA ALA A 136 10.21 1.27 11.86
C ALA A 136 11.30 2.33 12.14
N TRP A 137 11.62 2.56 13.42
CA TRP A 137 12.63 3.53 13.84
C TRP A 137 13.92 2.91 14.36
N GLY A 138 13.99 1.57 14.50
CA GLY A 138 15.13 0.87 15.09
C GLY A 138 16.47 1.10 14.37
N THR A 139 16.43 1.42 13.06
CA THR A 139 17.62 1.74 12.24
C THR A 139 17.88 3.24 12.09
N LYS A 140 16.95 4.09 12.54
CA LYS A 140 16.99 5.55 12.37
C LYS A 140 17.36 6.28 13.66
N LEU A 141 16.94 5.76 14.80
CA LEU A 141 17.18 6.31 16.12
C LEU A 141 18.13 5.39 16.90
N GLY A 142 19.03 5.95 17.71
CA GLY A 142 19.88 5.18 18.62
C GLY A 142 19.08 4.56 19.78
N GLU A 143 19.59 3.50 20.39
CA GLU A 143 18.91 2.80 21.50
C GLU A 143 18.53 3.75 22.66
N GLY A 144 19.45 4.63 23.06
CA GLY A 144 19.22 5.64 24.10
C GLY A 144 18.11 6.63 23.73
N GLU A 145 18.09 7.15 22.50
CA GLU A 145 17.03 8.05 22.02
C GLU A 145 15.67 7.37 22.04
N ARG A 146 15.63 6.09 21.65
CA ARG A 146 14.40 5.32 21.72
C ARG A 146 13.97 5.20 23.19
N ASN A 147 14.86 4.84 24.12
CA ASN A 147 14.47 4.63 25.53
C ASN A 147 13.96 5.92 26.17
N ASP A 148 14.62 7.04 25.87
CA ASP A 148 14.18 8.38 26.24
C ASP A 148 12.78 8.69 25.65
N LEU A 149 12.52 8.30 24.39
CA LEU A 149 11.21 8.45 23.76
C LEU A 149 10.12 7.68 24.54
N VAL A 150 10.38 6.48 25.04
CA VAL A 150 9.38 5.77 25.87
C VAL A 150 9.13 6.44 27.21
N ALA A 151 10.17 6.97 27.85
CA ALA A 151 9.97 7.78 29.05
C ALA A 151 9.07 8.99 28.75
N TYR A 152 9.21 9.62 27.59
CA TYR A 152 8.35 10.71 27.18
C TYR A 152 6.92 10.26 26.84
N LEU A 153 6.73 9.17 26.09
CA LEU A 153 5.40 8.65 25.76
C LEU A 153 4.57 8.32 27.01
N LYS A 154 5.21 7.74 28.04
CA LYS A 154 4.56 7.45 29.32
C LYS A 154 4.11 8.72 30.06
N SER A 155 4.74 9.87 29.81
CA SER A 155 4.38 11.15 30.45
C SER A 155 3.03 11.72 29.97
N PHE A 156 2.47 11.21 28.86
CA PHE A 156 1.16 11.65 28.37
C PHE A 156 -0.02 11.13 29.21
N SER A 157 0.20 10.15 30.10
CA SER A 157 -0.88 9.57 30.90
C SER A 157 -0.45 9.25 32.31
N THR A 158 -1.24 9.68 33.30
CA THR A 158 -0.98 9.42 34.72
C THR A 158 -1.14 7.95 35.09
N PHE A 159 -1.74 7.12 34.24
CA PHE A 159 -1.84 5.67 34.47
C PHE A 159 -0.46 5.00 34.60
N PHE A 160 0.57 5.55 33.97
CA PHE A 160 1.95 5.02 34.05
C PHE A 160 2.68 5.34 35.37
N GLU A 161 2.05 6.07 36.30
CA GLU A 161 2.60 6.31 37.64
C GLU A 161 2.39 5.12 38.60
N ALA A 162 1.57 4.15 38.21
CA ALA A 162 1.33 2.92 38.96
C ALA A 162 2.51 1.93 38.90
N ASP A 163 2.38 0.82 39.62
CA ASP A 163 3.35 -0.27 39.57
C ASP A 163 3.55 -0.81 38.15
N ALA A 164 4.76 -1.30 37.87
CA ALA A 164 5.09 -1.82 36.56
C ALA A 164 4.19 -3.02 36.19
N PRO A 165 3.62 -3.05 34.97
CA PRO A 165 2.71 -4.11 34.58
C PRO A 165 3.45 -5.45 34.41
N THR A 166 2.76 -6.54 34.75
CA THR A 166 3.34 -7.89 34.71
C THR A 166 2.91 -8.62 33.43
N PRO A 167 3.84 -9.11 32.60
CA PRO A 167 3.50 -9.94 31.44
C PRO A 167 2.75 -11.22 31.80
N ILE A 168 1.85 -11.65 30.92
CA ILE A 168 1.21 -12.96 31.05
C ILE A 168 2.14 -14.07 30.53
N GLU A 169 2.07 -15.24 31.16
CA GLU A 169 2.77 -16.43 30.69
C GLU A 169 2.12 -16.98 29.41
N MET A 170 2.92 -17.19 28.36
CA MET A 170 2.45 -17.54 27.01
C MET A 170 2.52 -19.04 26.68
N GLY A 171 2.95 -19.87 27.63
CA GLY A 171 3.14 -21.30 27.39
C GLY A 171 4.17 -21.59 26.29
N ARG A 172 4.20 -22.85 25.80
CA ARG A 172 5.13 -23.29 24.75
C ARG A 172 4.36 -23.59 23.47
N GLN A 173 4.79 -23.00 22.36
CA GLN A 173 4.26 -23.31 21.04
C GLN A 173 4.38 -24.82 20.72
N PRO A 174 3.27 -25.50 20.38
CA PRO A 174 3.30 -26.90 19.98
C PRO A 174 3.89 -27.05 18.57
N GLY A 175 4.40 -28.24 18.25
CA GLY A 175 4.93 -28.55 16.91
C GLY A 175 3.85 -28.44 15.82
N ARG A 176 4.23 -28.02 14.61
CA ARG A 176 3.31 -27.92 13.46
C ARG A 176 3.00 -29.31 12.91
N SER A 177 1.72 -29.61 12.68
CA SER A 177 1.24 -30.81 12.01
C SER A 177 -0.03 -30.53 11.22
N ALA A 178 -0.39 -31.42 10.29
CA ALA A 178 -1.62 -31.28 9.51
C ALA A 178 -2.88 -31.38 10.40
N GLU A 179 -2.85 -32.29 11.37
CA GLU A 179 -3.90 -32.47 12.37
C GLU A 179 -4.05 -31.21 13.24
N GLY A 180 -2.93 -30.60 13.66
CA GLY A 180 -2.94 -29.37 14.43
C GLY A 180 -3.50 -28.18 13.63
N LEU A 181 -3.23 -28.10 12.32
CA LEU A 181 -3.84 -27.07 11.46
C LEU A 181 -5.35 -27.30 11.29
N ALA A 182 -5.79 -28.55 11.15
CA ALA A 182 -7.20 -28.88 11.08
C ALA A 182 -7.95 -28.56 12.38
N GLU A 183 -7.34 -28.84 13.54
CA GLU A 183 -7.87 -28.42 14.85
C GLU A 183 -7.89 -26.88 14.98
N GLY A 184 -6.86 -26.20 14.50
CA GLY A 184 -6.79 -24.74 14.47
C GLY A 184 -7.93 -24.12 13.65
N ARG A 185 -8.22 -24.68 12.47
CA ARG A 185 -9.35 -24.27 11.63
C ARG A 185 -10.70 -24.51 12.33
N ALA A 186 -10.89 -25.70 12.90
CA ALA A 186 -12.11 -26.02 13.65
C ALA A 186 -12.31 -25.09 14.86
N THR A 187 -11.22 -24.71 15.53
CA THR A 187 -11.27 -23.77 16.66
C THR A 187 -11.54 -22.34 16.19
N PHE A 188 -10.97 -21.91 15.06
CA PHE A 188 -11.27 -20.62 14.42
C PHE A 188 -12.77 -20.50 14.09
N GLU A 189 -13.37 -21.56 13.55
CA GLU A 189 -14.81 -21.64 13.29
C GLU A 189 -15.62 -21.64 14.61
N LYS A 190 -15.20 -22.43 15.61
CA LYS A 190 -15.85 -22.50 16.92
C LYS A 190 -15.87 -21.16 17.67
N LEU A 191 -14.80 -20.37 17.54
CA LEU A 191 -14.68 -19.03 18.11
C LEU A 191 -15.32 -17.95 17.23
N GLU A 192 -15.92 -18.34 16.10
CA GLU A 192 -16.58 -17.46 15.15
C GLU A 192 -15.70 -16.33 14.61
N CYS A 193 -14.39 -16.56 14.49
CA CYS A 193 -13.44 -15.57 13.98
C CYS A 193 -13.80 -15.09 12.55
N PHE A 194 -14.48 -15.95 11.78
CA PHE A 194 -14.98 -15.66 10.43
C PHE A 194 -16.00 -14.52 10.39
N LYS A 195 -16.71 -14.21 11.50
CA LYS A 195 -17.67 -13.09 11.52
C LYS A 195 -17.03 -11.75 11.21
N CYS A 196 -15.77 -11.56 11.62
CA CYS A 196 -15.00 -10.36 11.31
C CYS A 196 -14.00 -10.62 10.18
N HIS A 197 -13.28 -11.74 10.22
CA HIS A 197 -12.18 -12.02 9.29
C HIS A 197 -12.60 -12.71 7.99
N GLY A 198 -13.86 -13.14 7.85
CA GLY A 198 -14.33 -13.95 6.71
C GLY A 198 -13.86 -15.40 6.79
N ASP A 199 -14.54 -16.30 6.05
CA ASP A 199 -14.24 -17.74 6.06
C ASP A 199 -12.82 -18.06 5.53
N ALA A 200 -12.41 -17.32 4.50
CA ALA A 200 -11.08 -17.41 3.90
C ALA A 200 -10.02 -16.56 4.63
N GLY A 201 -10.43 -15.77 5.63
CA GLY A 201 -9.54 -14.83 6.31
C GLY A 201 -9.34 -13.50 5.57
N SER A 202 -10.04 -13.21 4.47
CA SER A 202 -9.88 -11.99 3.67
C SER A 202 -10.39 -10.70 4.33
N GLY A 203 -10.81 -10.71 5.61
CA GLY A 203 -11.31 -9.52 6.30
C GLY A 203 -12.65 -9.00 5.76
N ASN A 204 -13.43 -9.86 5.09
CA ASN A 204 -14.74 -9.58 4.51
C ASN A 204 -15.89 -10.29 5.27
N GLY A 205 -15.71 -10.50 6.58
CA GLY A 205 -16.76 -11.10 7.39
C GLY A 205 -17.99 -10.19 7.49
N PRO A 206 -19.19 -10.73 7.77
CA PRO A 206 -20.44 -9.97 7.80
C PRO A 206 -20.47 -8.84 8.85
N SER A 207 -19.60 -8.88 9.86
CA SER A 207 -19.46 -7.77 10.82
C SER A 207 -18.53 -6.66 10.34
N GLY A 208 -17.77 -6.88 9.26
CA GLY A 208 -16.78 -5.95 8.71
C GLY A 208 -17.29 -4.51 8.54
N PRO A 209 -18.43 -4.28 7.86
CA PRO A 209 -18.94 -2.92 7.61
C PRO A 209 -19.25 -2.09 8.87
N THR A 210 -19.56 -2.76 9.99
CA THR A 210 -19.99 -2.11 11.23
C THR A 210 -18.89 -2.00 12.29
N LEU A 211 -17.67 -2.49 12.01
CA LEU A 211 -16.57 -2.41 12.96
C LEU A 211 -16.14 -0.97 13.20
N ARG A 212 -16.03 -0.61 14.48
CA ARG A 212 -15.51 0.68 14.98
C ARG A 212 -14.51 0.42 16.09
N ASP A 213 -13.53 1.29 16.24
CA ASP A 213 -12.64 1.31 17.40
C ASP A 213 -13.32 1.98 18.61
N ASP A 214 -12.68 1.98 19.78
CA ASP A 214 -13.27 2.56 21.00
C ASP A 214 -13.49 4.09 20.94
N TRP A 215 -12.95 4.73 19.90
CA TRP A 215 -13.11 6.16 19.61
C TRP A 215 -14.11 6.42 18.47
N ASP A 216 -14.89 5.40 18.09
CA ASP A 216 -15.91 5.43 17.04
C ASP A 216 -15.35 5.65 15.62
N PHE A 217 -14.03 5.46 15.43
CA PHE A 217 -13.44 5.48 14.09
C PHE A 217 -13.65 4.12 13.39
N PRO A 218 -13.94 4.10 12.08
CA PRO A 218 -14.03 2.86 11.32
C PRO A 218 -12.70 2.10 11.35
N ILE A 219 -12.76 0.81 11.67
CA ILE A 219 -11.59 -0.08 11.72
C ILE A 219 -11.87 -1.36 10.94
N ARG A 220 -10.89 -1.83 10.16
CA ARG A 220 -11.03 -3.05 9.35
C ARG A 220 -10.44 -4.24 10.08
N ALA A 221 -11.08 -5.39 9.91
CA ALA A 221 -10.44 -6.67 10.20
C ALA A 221 -9.23 -6.86 9.26
N ALA A 222 -8.13 -7.36 9.83
CA ALA A 222 -6.94 -7.69 9.06
C ALA A 222 -7.24 -8.79 8.03
N ASP A 223 -6.68 -8.65 6.83
CA ASP A 223 -6.63 -9.72 5.84
C ASP A 223 -5.59 -10.75 6.28
N LEU A 224 -6.06 -11.88 6.78
CA LEU A 224 -5.27 -12.97 7.32
C LEU A 224 -4.45 -13.71 6.25
N THR A 225 -4.73 -13.47 4.96
CA THR A 225 -3.92 -13.97 3.84
C THR A 225 -2.66 -13.11 3.61
N GLN A 226 -2.55 -11.97 4.30
CA GLN A 226 -1.46 -11.01 4.18
C GLN A 226 -0.71 -10.79 5.49
N SER A 227 -0.19 -11.83 6.12
CA SER A 227 0.46 -11.75 7.43
C SER A 227 1.61 -10.72 7.55
N TRP A 228 2.18 -10.25 6.44
CA TRP A 228 3.17 -9.17 6.44
C TRP A 228 2.59 -7.79 6.79
N THR A 229 1.27 -7.62 6.77
CA THR A 229 0.56 -6.40 7.19
C THR A 229 0.08 -6.46 8.65
N PHE A 230 0.35 -7.55 9.36
CA PHE A 230 -0.11 -7.74 10.73
C PHE A 230 0.54 -6.77 11.73
N ASN A 231 -0.29 -5.96 12.38
CA ASN A 231 0.10 -5.15 13.52
C ASN A 231 0.79 -6.03 14.58
N GLY A 232 2.00 -5.69 14.99
CA GLY A 232 2.72 -6.40 16.05
C GLY A 232 3.44 -7.68 15.63
N GLY A 233 3.50 -8.01 14.33
CA GLY A 233 4.34 -9.09 13.79
C GLY A 233 3.55 -10.24 13.18
N SER A 234 4.24 -11.09 12.42
CA SER A 234 3.64 -12.15 11.59
C SER A 234 3.98 -13.56 12.06
N THR A 235 4.75 -13.73 13.14
CA THR A 235 5.10 -15.08 13.61
C THR A 235 3.90 -15.73 14.31
N VAL A 236 3.90 -17.07 14.40
CA VAL A 236 2.87 -17.80 15.17
C VAL A 236 2.81 -17.29 16.62
N GLY A 237 3.98 -17.01 17.22
CA GLY A 237 4.07 -16.44 18.57
C GLY A 237 3.46 -15.03 18.68
N ASP A 238 3.67 -14.16 17.68
CA ASP A 238 3.07 -12.83 17.67
C ASP A 238 1.55 -12.89 17.49
N ILE A 239 1.06 -13.79 16.63
CA ILE A 239 -0.38 -14.02 16.44
C ILE A 239 -0.99 -14.53 17.74
N TYR A 240 -0.41 -15.58 18.33
CA TYR A 240 -0.88 -16.14 19.59
C TYR A 240 -0.87 -15.11 20.72
N ARG A 241 0.19 -14.29 20.83
CA ARG A 241 0.26 -13.20 21.81
C ARG A 241 -0.96 -12.29 21.70
N ARG A 242 -1.30 -11.82 20.50
CA ARG A 242 -2.47 -10.94 20.29
C ARG A 242 -3.79 -11.63 20.59
N LEU A 243 -3.91 -12.93 20.31
CA LEU A 243 -5.09 -13.70 20.70
C LEU A 243 -5.21 -13.81 22.24
N ARG A 244 -4.09 -13.88 22.97
CA ARG A 244 -4.07 -13.95 24.44
C ARG A 244 -4.26 -12.59 25.13
N THR A 245 -3.71 -11.52 24.56
CA THR A 245 -3.75 -10.19 25.18
C THR A 245 -4.93 -9.36 24.69
N GLY A 246 -5.53 -9.70 23.54
CA GLY A 246 -6.43 -8.81 22.83
C GLY A 246 -5.72 -7.59 22.24
N LEU A 247 -6.45 -6.82 21.45
CA LEU A 247 -6.00 -5.54 20.88
C LEU A 247 -6.83 -4.41 21.48
N ASP A 248 -6.40 -3.90 22.64
CA ASP A 248 -7.15 -2.85 23.35
C ASP A 248 -7.39 -1.62 22.45
N GLY A 249 -8.57 -1.02 22.62
CA GLY A 249 -9.04 0.04 21.72
C GLY A 249 -9.72 -0.49 20.46
N THR A 250 -9.88 -1.80 20.26
CA THR A 250 -10.48 -2.39 19.04
C THR A 250 -11.48 -3.49 19.39
N PRO A 251 -12.35 -3.89 18.43
CA PRO A 251 -13.27 -5.02 18.61
C PRO A 251 -12.60 -6.40 18.73
N MET A 252 -11.28 -6.52 18.59
CA MET A 252 -10.58 -7.81 18.66
C MET A 252 -10.24 -8.17 20.11
N PRO A 253 -11.01 -9.09 20.74
CA PRO A 253 -10.91 -9.33 22.17
C PRO A 253 -9.70 -10.20 22.53
N SER A 254 -9.45 -10.31 23.82
CA SER A 254 -8.66 -11.41 24.37
C SER A 254 -9.48 -12.70 24.42
N PHE A 255 -8.84 -13.81 24.10
CA PHE A 255 -9.41 -15.16 24.27
C PHE A 255 -8.98 -15.81 25.59
N SER A 256 -8.39 -15.04 26.52
CA SER A 256 -8.00 -15.53 27.83
C SER A 256 -9.18 -16.02 28.66
N ASP A 257 -10.26 -15.23 28.72
CA ASP A 257 -11.46 -15.60 29.47
C ASP A 257 -12.12 -16.88 28.94
N VAL A 258 -12.01 -17.12 27.62
CA VAL A 258 -12.53 -18.31 26.95
C VAL A 258 -11.72 -19.56 27.32
N ILE A 259 -10.41 -19.40 27.56
CA ILE A 259 -9.54 -20.46 28.09
C ILE A 259 -9.84 -20.70 29.57
N ASP A 260 -9.97 -19.64 30.37
CA ASP A 260 -10.26 -19.74 31.80
C ASP A 260 -11.63 -20.38 32.08
N ALA A 261 -12.61 -20.08 31.21
CA ALA A 261 -13.92 -20.73 31.18
C ALA A 261 -13.90 -22.17 30.62
N GLN A 262 -12.73 -22.68 30.22
CA GLN A 262 -12.53 -24.03 29.67
C GLN A 262 -13.34 -24.32 28.40
N VAL A 263 -13.70 -23.28 27.64
CA VAL A 263 -14.38 -23.45 26.35
C VAL A 263 -13.40 -23.96 25.30
N ILE A 264 -12.15 -23.51 25.36
CA ILE A 264 -11.02 -24.03 24.59
C ILE A 264 -9.81 -24.23 25.52
N THR A 265 -8.79 -24.93 25.04
CA THR A 265 -7.50 -25.04 25.72
C THR A 265 -6.49 -24.04 25.17
N ASP A 266 -5.41 -23.81 25.93
CA ASP A 266 -4.29 -22.98 25.47
C ASP A 266 -3.64 -23.54 24.19
N GLU A 267 -3.49 -24.86 24.10
CA GLU A 267 -2.97 -25.52 22.90
C GLU A 267 -3.87 -25.28 21.69
N GLN A 268 -5.19 -25.31 21.86
CA GLN A 268 -6.15 -25.01 20.79
C GLN A 268 -6.00 -23.56 20.28
N LEU A 269 -5.74 -22.60 21.15
CA LEU A 269 -5.47 -21.22 20.71
C LEU A 269 -4.14 -21.10 19.96
N TRP A 270 -3.11 -21.84 20.37
CA TRP A 270 -1.88 -21.98 19.58
C TRP A 270 -2.15 -22.60 18.19
N ARG A 271 -3.07 -23.57 18.10
CA ARG A 271 -3.49 -24.14 16.80
C ARG A 271 -4.19 -23.10 15.93
N VAL A 272 -5.03 -22.24 16.51
CA VAL A 272 -5.62 -21.10 15.78
C VAL A 272 -4.53 -20.20 15.21
N ALA A 273 -3.52 -19.84 16.00
CA ALA A 273 -2.40 -19.02 15.52
C ALA A 273 -1.61 -19.69 14.37
N GLN A 274 -1.42 -21.02 14.43
CA GLN A 274 -0.81 -21.79 13.33
C GLN A 274 -1.67 -21.80 12.07
N TYR A 275 -2.98 -21.98 12.23
CA TYR A 275 -3.94 -21.92 11.13
C TYR A 275 -3.95 -20.54 10.47
N VAL A 276 -4.10 -19.47 11.25
CA VAL A 276 -4.06 -18.08 10.77
C VAL A 276 -2.76 -17.82 10.02
N ARG A 277 -1.60 -18.26 10.56
CA ARG A 277 -0.32 -18.09 9.85
C ARG A 277 -0.27 -18.84 8.52
N SER A 278 -0.95 -19.99 8.43
CA SER A 278 -0.97 -20.83 7.23
C SER A 278 -1.80 -20.26 6.07
N LEU A 279 -2.68 -19.28 6.33
CA LEU A 279 -3.47 -18.59 5.31
C LEU A 279 -2.62 -17.67 4.42
N SER A 280 -1.41 -17.32 4.87
CA SER A 280 -0.48 -16.45 4.16
C SER A 280 0.71 -17.23 3.61
N PRO A 281 1.33 -16.78 2.49
CA PRO A 281 2.63 -17.26 2.02
C PRO A 281 3.72 -17.28 3.13
N GLU A 282 4.70 -18.17 2.99
CA GLU A 282 5.80 -18.27 3.97
C GLU A 282 6.66 -17.02 4.00
N GLU A 283 6.96 -16.44 2.84
CA GLU A 283 7.67 -15.17 2.72
C GLU A 283 6.72 -14.05 2.25
N PRO A 284 6.89 -12.82 2.75
CA PRO A 284 6.21 -11.66 2.18
C PRO A 284 6.50 -11.52 0.68
N PRO A 285 5.51 -11.14 -0.13
CA PRO A 285 5.75 -10.91 -1.55
C PRO A 285 6.75 -9.78 -1.75
N ARG A 286 7.56 -9.91 -2.79
CA ARG A 286 8.53 -8.89 -3.19
C ARG A 286 8.14 -8.34 -4.56
N PRO A 287 8.10 -7.01 -4.74
CA PRO A 287 7.89 -6.41 -6.03
C PRO A 287 8.93 -6.90 -7.04
N ARG A 288 8.50 -7.16 -8.27
CA ARG A 288 9.38 -7.54 -9.38
C ARG A 288 9.10 -6.63 -10.56
N ASP A 289 10.17 -6.09 -11.15
CA ASP A 289 10.05 -5.05 -12.18
C ASP A 289 9.46 -5.55 -13.50
N VAL A 290 9.50 -6.87 -13.77
CA VAL A 290 9.08 -7.45 -15.05
C VAL A 290 8.16 -8.65 -14.83
N VAL A 291 6.93 -8.53 -15.32
CA VAL A 291 5.96 -9.63 -15.50
C VAL A 291 6.32 -10.37 -16.78
N ARG A 292 6.56 -11.69 -16.72
CA ARG A 292 6.80 -12.49 -17.92
C ARG A 292 5.51 -13.14 -18.40
N ALA A 293 5.15 -12.86 -19.64
CA ALA A 293 4.10 -13.57 -20.36
C ALA A 293 4.69 -14.82 -21.02
N ARG A 294 4.42 -15.98 -20.44
CA ARG A 294 4.93 -17.26 -20.93
C ARG A 294 4.28 -17.64 -22.26
N LEU A 295 5.08 -18.04 -23.24
CA LEU A 295 4.58 -18.64 -24.47
C LEU A 295 4.03 -20.05 -24.19
N VAL A 296 2.74 -20.27 -24.44
CA VAL A 296 2.07 -21.56 -24.33
C VAL A 296 1.83 -22.18 -25.70
N THR A 297 1.88 -23.51 -25.79
CA THR A 297 1.61 -24.26 -27.02
C THR A 297 0.18 -24.80 -27.08
N GLY A 298 -0.55 -24.78 -25.96
CA GLY A 298 -1.95 -25.19 -25.84
C GLY A 298 -2.91 -23.99 -25.88
N PRO A 299 -4.21 -24.22 -25.63
CA PRO A 299 -5.16 -23.13 -25.51
C PRO A 299 -4.78 -22.18 -24.37
N LEU A 300 -5.14 -20.91 -24.52
CA LEU A 300 -5.09 -19.95 -23.42
C LEU A 300 -6.12 -20.33 -22.34
N PRO A 301 -5.93 -19.91 -21.08
CA PRO A 301 -6.91 -20.12 -20.02
C PRO A 301 -8.29 -19.58 -20.40
N ASP A 302 -9.34 -20.36 -20.15
CA ASP A 302 -10.71 -20.03 -20.58
C ASP A 302 -11.36 -18.93 -19.73
N GLY A 303 -10.83 -18.65 -18.53
CA GLY A 303 -11.32 -17.62 -17.63
C GLY A 303 -10.45 -17.44 -16.38
N PRO A 304 -10.78 -16.48 -15.50
CA PRO A 304 -9.94 -16.12 -14.36
C PRO A 304 -9.83 -17.23 -13.30
N ALA A 305 -10.73 -18.22 -13.29
CA ALA A 305 -10.72 -19.34 -12.35
C ALA A 305 -10.10 -20.62 -12.92
N ASP A 306 -9.58 -20.59 -14.16
CA ASP A 306 -9.02 -21.76 -14.82
C ASP A 306 -7.75 -22.25 -14.11
N SER A 307 -7.69 -23.55 -13.80
CA SER A 307 -6.53 -24.24 -13.22
C SER A 307 -5.25 -24.10 -14.05
N ALA A 308 -5.34 -23.78 -15.34
CA ALA A 308 -4.17 -23.46 -16.17
C ALA A 308 -3.32 -22.32 -15.58
N TRP A 309 -3.92 -21.42 -14.78
CA TRP A 309 -3.20 -20.36 -14.06
C TRP A 309 -2.33 -20.87 -12.91
N ASP A 310 -2.59 -22.05 -12.34
CA ASP A 310 -1.83 -22.57 -11.18
C ASP A 310 -0.35 -22.81 -11.51
N GLY A 311 -0.06 -23.10 -12.78
CA GLY A 311 1.31 -23.27 -13.29
C GLY A 311 1.96 -21.99 -13.86
N VAL A 312 1.28 -20.85 -13.74
CA VAL A 312 1.76 -19.56 -14.25
C VAL A 312 2.33 -18.74 -13.10
N GLU A 313 3.53 -18.20 -13.29
CA GLU A 313 4.17 -17.38 -12.27
C GLU A 313 3.36 -16.11 -11.96
N GLN A 314 3.21 -15.81 -10.67
CA GLN A 314 2.46 -14.67 -10.18
C GLN A 314 3.41 -13.55 -9.72
N TYR A 315 3.11 -12.32 -10.14
CA TYR A 315 3.94 -11.15 -9.89
C TYR A 315 3.20 -10.16 -9.01
N TYR A 316 3.79 -9.82 -7.86
CA TYR A 316 3.24 -8.84 -6.92
C TYR A 316 3.61 -7.42 -7.35
N ILE A 317 2.60 -6.57 -7.55
CA ILE A 317 2.74 -5.18 -7.96
C ILE A 317 2.11 -4.30 -6.87
N PRO A 318 2.91 -3.64 -6.00
CA PRO A 318 2.36 -2.75 -4.99
C PRO A 318 1.72 -1.51 -5.63
N LEU A 319 0.61 -1.09 -5.03
CA LEU A 319 -0.08 0.15 -5.32
C LEU A 319 0.07 1.12 -4.15
N VAL A 320 0.01 2.41 -4.44
CA VAL A 320 0.02 3.49 -3.45
C VAL A 320 -1.08 4.50 -3.77
N GLY A 321 -1.51 5.28 -2.79
CA GLY A 321 -2.52 6.31 -3.01
C GLY A 321 -2.09 7.34 -4.05
N GLN A 322 -3.03 7.70 -4.93
CA GLN A 322 -2.86 8.83 -5.84
C GLN A 322 -2.96 10.13 -5.04
N ILE A 323 -1.80 10.70 -4.71
CA ILE A 323 -1.68 11.94 -3.91
C ILE A 323 -1.04 13.12 -4.66
N ILE A 324 -0.86 12.98 -5.98
CA ILE A 324 -0.10 13.91 -6.82
C ILE A 324 -1.02 14.91 -7.53
N GLN A 325 -2.17 14.46 -8.05
CA GLN A 325 -3.14 15.29 -8.74
C GLN A 325 -4.45 15.34 -7.95
N LYS A 326 -5.12 16.49 -7.97
CA LYS A 326 -6.46 16.59 -7.36
C LYS A 326 -7.49 15.85 -8.22
N PRO A 327 -8.52 15.24 -7.61
CA PRO A 327 -8.69 15.05 -6.17
C PRO A 327 -7.79 13.91 -5.63
N ARG A 328 -7.26 14.07 -4.41
CA ARG A 328 -6.31 13.12 -3.80
C ARG A 328 -7.02 12.10 -2.91
N TRP A 329 -6.33 11.02 -2.55
CA TRP A 329 -6.78 10.08 -1.53
C TRP A 329 -5.59 9.39 -0.88
N PHE A 330 -5.44 9.55 0.43
CA PHE A 330 -4.27 9.07 1.20
C PHE A 330 -4.48 7.70 1.84
N ALA A 331 -5.72 7.21 1.88
CA ALA A 331 -6.08 5.93 2.49
C ALA A 331 -6.78 4.98 1.50
N PRO A 332 -6.19 4.71 0.32
CA PRO A 332 -6.73 3.65 -0.54
C PRO A 332 -6.60 2.29 0.16
N ILE A 333 -7.48 1.36 -0.16
CA ILE A 333 -7.48 0.03 0.46
C ILE A 333 -7.04 -1.08 -0.48
N VAL A 334 -6.97 -0.82 -1.78
CA VAL A 334 -6.29 -1.73 -2.72
C VAL A 334 -4.78 -1.51 -2.65
N GLU A 335 -4.09 -2.34 -1.87
CA GLU A 335 -2.65 -2.17 -1.59
C GLU A 335 -1.75 -2.73 -2.70
N ALA A 336 -2.25 -3.69 -3.49
CA ALA A 336 -1.47 -4.35 -4.54
C ALA A 336 -2.37 -5.09 -5.53
N VAL A 337 -1.81 -5.36 -6.71
CA VAL A 337 -2.35 -6.33 -7.66
C VAL A 337 -1.35 -7.46 -7.88
N TRP A 338 -1.88 -8.65 -8.08
CA TRP A 338 -1.10 -9.81 -8.51
C TRP A 338 -1.37 -10.10 -9.97
N VAL A 339 -0.30 -10.23 -10.76
CA VAL A 339 -0.39 -10.33 -12.22
C VAL A 339 0.18 -11.66 -12.69
N GLN A 340 -0.56 -12.36 -13.53
CA GLN A 340 -0.11 -13.52 -14.29
C GLN A 340 -0.31 -13.24 -15.78
N ALA A 341 0.57 -13.77 -16.62
CA ALA A 341 0.52 -13.51 -18.05
C ALA A 341 0.94 -14.73 -18.87
N VAL A 342 0.19 -15.03 -19.93
CA VAL A 342 0.52 -16.06 -20.92
C VAL A 342 0.13 -15.59 -22.32
N HIS A 343 0.77 -16.11 -23.36
CA HIS A 343 0.37 -15.87 -24.74
C HIS A 343 0.60 -17.11 -25.61
N ASP A 344 -0.15 -17.25 -26.69
CA ASP A 344 0.01 -18.35 -27.66
C ASP A 344 0.83 -17.93 -28.90
N GLY A 345 1.33 -16.68 -28.91
CA GLY A 345 2.05 -16.07 -30.03
C GLY A 345 1.16 -15.26 -30.96
N SER A 346 -0.15 -15.33 -30.78
CA SER A 346 -1.16 -14.53 -31.48
C SER A 346 -2.03 -13.70 -30.54
N THR A 347 -2.28 -14.19 -29.32
CA THR A 347 -3.17 -13.61 -28.32
C THR A 347 -2.45 -13.60 -26.96
N LEU A 348 -2.58 -12.49 -26.23
CA LEU A 348 -2.16 -12.34 -24.84
C LEU A 348 -3.36 -12.58 -23.93
N ALA A 349 -3.15 -13.31 -22.84
CA ALA A 349 -4.04 -13.35 -21.69
C ALA A 349 -3.30 -12.82 -20.45
N LEU A 350 -3.90 -11.84 -19.78
CA LEU A 350 -3.49 -11.34 -18.48
C LEU A 350 -4.55 -11.72 -17.45
N ARG A 351 -4.12 -12.25 -16.30
CA ARG A 351 -4.96 -12.37 -15.11
C ARG A 351 -4.44 -11.43 -14.05
N VAL A 352 -5.32 -10.57 -13.56
CA VAL A 352 -5.04 -9.65 -12.47
C VAL A 352 -5.95 -10.01 -11.31
N THR A 353 -5.39 -10.21 -10.12
CA THR A 353 -6.15 -10.47 -8.90
C THR A 353 -5.76 -9.47 -7.82
N TRP A 354 -6.74 -8.93 -7.10
CA TRP A 354 -6.48 -8.03 -5.97
C TRP A 354 -7.45 -8.31 -4.84
N HIS A 355 -7.05 -7.88 -3.64
CA HIS A 355 -7.89 -7.94 -2.46
C HIS A 355 -8.92 -6.81 -2.49
N ASP A 356 -10.17 -7.15 -2.24
CA ASP A 356 -11.30 -6.24 -2.18
C ASP A 356 -12.36 -6.86 -1.26
N ARG A 357 -12.83 -6.16 -0.25
CA ARG A 357 -13.71 -6.77 0.77
C ARG A 357 -15.15 -6.93 0.30
N SER A 358 -15.49 -6.31 -0.83
CA SER A 358 -16.83 -6.24 -1.35
C SER A 358 -16.84 -6.41 -2.87
N SER A 359 -18.02 -6.67 -3.42
CA SER A 359 -18.24 -6.52 -4.87
C SER A 359 -19.03 -5.24 -5.06
N SER A 360 -18.33 -4.10 -5.08
CA SER A 360 -18.95 -2.78 -5.05
C SER A 360 -19.67 -2.45 -6.36
N PRO A 361 -20.77 -1.68 -6.31
CA PRO A 361 -21.40 -1.15 -5.10
C PRO A 361 -22.13 -2.25 -4.31
N ASP A 362 -21.97 -2.25 -2.99
CA ASP A 362 -22.57 -3.21 -2.07
C ASP A 362 -23.27 -2.46 -0.91
N PRO A 363 -24.61 -2.45 -0.85
CA PRO A 363 -25.34 -1.71 0.18
C PRO A 363 -24.97 -2.06 1.63
N GLU A 364 -24.40 -3.25 1.89
CA GLU A 364 -23.92 -3.62 3.24
C GLU A 364 -22.79 -2.70 3.72
N TRP A 365 -22.07 -2.05 2.80
CA TRP A 365 -20.95 -1.15 3.08
C TRP A 365 -21.34 0.34 3.10
N ASP A 366 -22.62 0.69 2.96
CA ASP A 366 -23.05 2.10 2.98
C ASP A 366 -22.77 2.77 4.33
N GLU A 367 -22.99 2.05 5.44
CA GLU A 367 -22.70 2.56 6.78
C GLU A 367 -21.19 2.74 6.99
N TRP A 368 -20.39 1.80 6.48
CA TRP A 368 -18.93 1.90 6.49
C TRP A 368 -18.46 3.17 5.77
N LEU A 369 -18.94 3.39 4.54
CA LEU A 369 -18.56 4.55 3.75
C LEU A 369 -19.01 5.87 4.41
N ALA A 370 -20.19 5.89 5.01
CA ALA A 370 -20.66 7.05 5.77
C ALA A 370 -19.76 7.36 6.97
N ALA A 371 -19.35 6.34 7.74
CA ALA A 371 -18.43 6.50 8.85
C ALA A 371 -17.04 6.97 8.38
N MET A 372 -16.53 6.39 7.29
CA MET A 372 -15.27 6.79 6.64
C MET A 372 -15.29 8.26 6.22
N ALA A 373 -16.37 8.70 5.55
CA ALA A 373 -16.53 10.08 5.10
C ALA A 373 -16.66 11.09 6.25
N ALA A 374 -17.17 10.66 7.41
CA ALA A 374 -17.22 11.48 8.62
C ALA A 374 -15.89 11.53 9.37
N ALA A 375 -15.15 10.41 9.38
CA ALA A 375 -13.91 10.22 10.13
C ALA A 375 -12.66 10.78 9.43
N ALA A 376 -12.60 10.68 8.11
CA ALA A 376 -11.48 11.15 7.31
C ALA A 376 -11.87 12.38 6.49
N THR A 377 -10.97 13.35 6.46
CA THR A 377 -11.02 14.44 5.49
C THR A 377 -9.92 14.21 4.48
N ASP A 378 -10.23 14.29 3.19
CA ASP A 378 -9.20 14.34 2.16
C ASP A 378 -8.62 15.77 2.11
N VAL A 379 -7.38 15.91 1.63
CA VAL A 379 -6.69 17.19 1.49
C VAL A 379 -7.47 18.14 0.56
N ASP A 380 -8.32 17.59 -0.32
CA ASP A 380 -9.12 18.35 -1.28
C ASP A 380 -10.61 18.51 -0.89
N GLY A 381 -11.02 18.05 0.29
CA GLY A 381 -12.40 18.15 0.79
C GLY A 381 -12.93 16.84 1.35
N PRO A 382 -14.21 16.76 1.73
CA PRO A 382 -14.81 15.50 2.18
C PRO A 382 -14.83 14.45 1.05
N LEU A 383 -14.84 13.18 1.44
CA LEU A 383 -15.14 12.08 0.53
C LEU A 383 -16.62 12.11 0.13
N ASP A 384 -16.91 11.66 -1.09
CA ASP A 384 -18.29 11.41 -1.50
C ASP A 384 -18.78 10.14 -0.77
N ALA A 385 -19.85 10.26 0.01
CA ALA A 385 -20.46 9.14 0.72
C ALA A 385 -21.38 8.29 -0.19
N VAL A 386 -21.00 8.14 -1.46
CA VAL A 386 -21.73 7.36 -2.46
C VAL A 386 -20.78 6.33 -3.05
N GLN A 387 -21.14 5.06 -2.95
CA GLN A 387 -20.32 3.98 -3.49
C GLN A 387 -20.24 4.05 -5.02
N GLY A 388 -19.01 3.90 -5.52
CA GLY A 388 -18.77 3.60 -6.93
C GLY A 388 -18.74 2.09 -7.18
N PRO A 389 -18.58 1.67 -8.45
CA PRO A 389 -18.13 0.32 -8.75
C PRO A 389 -16.65 0.16 -8.41
N ASP A 390 -16.22 -1.08 -8.19
CA ASP A 390 -14.81 -1.45 -8.23
C ASP A 390 -14.27 -1.26 -9.64
N ARG A 391 -13.03 -0.81 -9.74
CA ARG A 391 -12.39 -0.53 -11.02
C ARG A 391 -10.96 -1.01 -11.06
N LEU A 392 -10.56 -1.46 -12.24
CA LEU A 392 -9.16 -1.69 -12.58
C LEU A 392 -8.85 -1.00 -13.91
N THR A 393 -7.85 -0.12 -13.92
CA THR A 393 -7.28 0.43 -15.15
C THR A 393 -5.88 -0.11 -15.38
N ILE A 394 -5.63 -0.71 -16.54
CA ILE A 394 -4.30 -1.10 -16.99
C ILE A 394 -3.82 -0.10 -18.04
N GLN A 395 -2.61 0.40 -17.87
CA GLN A 395 -2.02 1.43 -18.70
C GLN A 395 -0.78 0.93 -19.45
N PHE A 396 -0.73 1.22 -20.74
CA PHE A 396 0.42 1.00 -21.62
C PHE A 396 0.79 2.30 -22.34
N PRO A 397 2.03 2.49 -22.80
CA PRO A 397 2.34 3.56 -23.74
C PRO A 397 1.49 3.43 -25.01
N GLY A 398 0.95 4.54 -25.51
CA GLY A 398 0.14 4.54 -26.74
C GLY A 398 0.97 4.20 -27.98
N ARG A 399 2.29 4.37 -27.91
CA ARG A 399 3.26 3.94 -28.91
C ARG A 399 4.39 3.19 -28.22
N LEU A 400 4.68 1.99 -28.70
CA LEU A 400 5.83 1.20 -28.29
C LEU A 400 6.99 1.47 -29.27
N SER A 401 7.47 2.71 -29.31
CA SER A 401 8.76 3.03 -29.91
C SER A 401 9.86 2.69 -28.91
N GLY A 402 11.07 2.36 -29.37
CA GLY A 402 12.24 2.16 -28.50
C GLY A 402 12.72 3.44 -27.81
N ASP A 403 11.86 4.46 -27.69
CA ASP A 403 12.13 5.69 -26.99
C ASP A 403 12.31 5.41 -25.50
N VAL A 404 13.32 6.03 -24.91
CA VAL A 404 13.74 5.78 -23.53
C VAL A 404 12.74 6.35 -22.52
N GLU A 405 11.95 7.35 -22.92
CA GLU A 405 11.16 8.17 -22.01
C GLU A 405 9.69 7.78 -22.03
N ARG A 406 9.25 7.19 -20.91
CA ARG A 406 7.88 6.70 -20.68
C ARG A 406 6.89 7.87 -20.60
N PRO A 407 5.62 7.68 -21.02
CA PRO A 407 4.57 8.66 -20.79
C PRO A 407 4.43 8.99 -19.29
N TYR A 408 3.89 10.18 -19.00
CA TYR A 408 3.50 10.53 -17.65
C TYR A 408 2.59 9.45 -17.06
N PHE A 409 2.89 9.00 -15.84
CA PHE A 409 2.29 7.78 -15.32
C PHE A 409 0.79 7.92 -15.02
N LEU A 410 0.25 9.13 -14.83
CA LEU A 410 -1.20 9.38 -14.67
C LEU A 410 -1.88 9.67 -16.03
N GLY A 411 -2.01 8.65 -16.88
CA GLY A 411 -2.78 8.79 -18.12
C GLY A 411 -2.04 9.48 -19.27
N GLY A 412 -0.71 9.62 -19.20
CA GLY A 412 0.10 10.25 -20.25
C GLY A 412 -0.15 11.76 -20.39
N ASP A 413 0.13 12.26 -21.58
CA ASP A 413 -0.17 13.64 -21.99
C ASP A 413 -0.48 13.72 -23.48
N ARG A 414 -0.71 14.93 -24.02
CA ARG A 414 -1.06 15.12 -25.43
C ARG A 414 0.05 14.72 -26.42
N GLN A 415 1.31 14.84 -26.02
CA GLN A 415 2.47 14.47 -26.83
C GLN A 415 2.77 12.97 -26.70
N ARG A 416 2.55 12.41 -25.51
CA ARG A 416 2.79 11.00 -25.19
C ARG A 416 1.51 10.40 -24.59
N PRO A 417 0.52 10.08 -25.42
CA PRO A 417 -0.68 9.43 -24.92
C PRO A 417 -0.38 8.01 -24.46
N VAL A 418 -1.26 7.50 -23.60
CA VAL A 418 -1.27 6.11 -23.18
C VAL A 418 -2.44 5.38 -23.83
N TYR A 419 -2.38 4.06 -23.81
CA TYR A 419 -3.47 3.17 -24.16
C TYR A 419 -3.95 2.50 -22.89
N LEU A 420 -5.25 2.62 -22.60
CA LEU A 420 -5.87 2.21 -21.34
C LEU A 420 -6.87 1.09 -21.58
N TRP A 421 -6.90 0.12 -20.68
CA TRP A 421 -7.99 -0.83 -20.48
C TRP A 421 -8.65 -0.50 -19.15
N ARG A 422 -9.91 -0.07 -19.16
CA ARG A 422 -10.66 0.43 -17.99
C ARG A 422 -11.82 -0.52 -17.74
N TRP A 423 -11.71 -1.34 -16.71
CA TRP A 423 -12.76 -2.25 -16.26
C TRP A 423 -13.56 -1.63 -15.12
N SER A 424 -14.85 -1.97 -15.04
CA SER A 424 -15.81 -1.57 -14.02
C SER A 424 -16.61 -2.80 -13.59
N SER A 425 -16.83 -3.01 -12.30
CA SER A 425 -17.67 -4.11 -11.78
C SER A 425 -19.17 -3.89 -12.03
N ALA A 426 -19.62 -2.63 -12.02
CA ALA A 426 -21.02 -2.27 -12.23
C ALA A 426 -21.19 -1.07 -13.20
N PRO A 427 -21.82 -1.27 -14.38
CA PRO A 427 -22.03 -2.58 -14.99
C PRO A 427 -20.68 -3.27 -15.25
N ASP A 428 -20.67 -4.61 -15.28
CA ASP A 428 -19.49 -5.37 -15.68
C ASP A 428 -19.16 -5.05 -17.15
N ALA A 429 -18.18 -4.17 -17.35
CA ALA A 429 -17.85 -3.60 -18.65
C ALA A 429 -16.37 -3.24 -18.72
N LEU A 430 -15.83 -3.36 -19.93
CA LEU A 430 -14.47 -2.95 -20.26
C LEU A 430 -14.49 -1.95 -21.40
N ASP A 431 -13.94 -0.77 -21.15
CA ASP A 431 -13.61 0.19 -22.20
C ASP A 431 -12.11 0.14 -22.50
N GLU A 432 -11.74 0.18 -23.77
CA GLU A 432 -10.37 0.45 -24.19
C GLU A 432 -10.29 1.75 -24.98
N GLY A 433 -9.14 2.43 -24.92
CA GLY A 433 -8.99 3.71 -25.59
C GLY A 433 -7.71 4.47 -25.26
N ALA A 434 -7.66 5.72 -25.71
CA ALA A 434 -6.50 6.59 -25.51
C ALA A 434 -6.66 7.43 -24.24
N GLY A 435 -5.62 7.48 -23.43
CA GLY A 435 -5.43 8.44 -22.35
C GLY A 435 -4.50 9.58 -22.80
N ALA A 436 -4.85 10.83 -22.50
CA ALA A 436 -4.05 12.00 -22.86
C ALA A 436 -3.97 13.02 -21.70
N GLY A 437 -3.73 12.50 -20.50
CA GLY A 437 -3.74 13.21 -19.23
C GLY A 437 -4.70 12.58 -18.22
N PHE A 438 -4.48 12.91 -16.96
CA PHE A 438 -5.30 12.44 -15.85
C PHE A 438 -6.79 12.75 -16.04
N GLY A 439 -7.65 11.74 -15.88
CA GLY A 439 -9.09 11.82 -16.11
C GLY A 439 -9.52 12.04 -17.57
N ARG A 440 -8.60 12.07 -18.53
CA ARG A 440 -8.90 12.28 -19.95
C ARG A 440 -8.82 10.96 -20.71
N PHE A 441 -9.97 10.34 -20.90
CA PHE A 441 -10.11 9.10 -21.66
C PHE A 441 -10.94 9.32 -22.92
N THR A 442 -10.45 8.82 -24.05
CA THR A 442 -11.19 8.76 -25.32
C THR A 442 -11.40 7.28 -25.66
N PRO A 443 -12.63 6.74 -25.47
CA PRO A 443 -12.94 5.36 -25.81
C PRO A 443 -12.67 5.09 -27.30
N ARG A 444 -12.30 3.86 -27.62
CA ARG A 444 -12.11 3.42 -29.01
C ARG A 444 -13.44 3.36 -29.78
N GLY A 445 -14.55 3.10 -29.09
CA GLY A 445 -15.87 2.85 -29.68
C GLY A 445 -16.07 1.37 -30.06
N GLU A 446 -17.05 1.09 -30.92
CA GLU A 446 -17.34 -0.27 -31.40
C GLU A 446 -16.13 -0.92 -32.09
N GLY A 447 -15.94 -2.23 -31.90
CA GLY A 447 -14.80 -2.98 -32.44
C GLY A 447 -13.56 -2.98 -31.54
N GLY A 448 -13.77 -3.00 -30.22
CA GLY A 448 -12.70 -3.21 -29.25
C GLY A 448 -12.02 -4.57 -29.43
N GLN A 449 -10.71 -4.63 -29.23
CA GLN A 449 -9.89 -5.84 -29.38
C GLN A 449 -9.59 -6.56 -28.06
N VAL A 450 -9.95 -5.96 -26.92
CA VAL A 450 -9.77 -6.54 -25.59
C VAL A 450 -11.10 -7.09 -25.11
N THR A 451 -11.10 -8.34 -24.67
CA THR A 451 -12.23 -8.99 -24.02
C THR A 451 -11.87 -9.29 -22.58
N HIS A 452 -12.87 -9.38 -21.71
CA HIS A 452 -12.65 -9.65 -20.30
C HIS A 452 -13.62 -10.70 -19.75
N GLN A 453 -13.22 -11.31 -18.64
CA GLN A 453 -14.08 -12.06 -17.73
C GLN A 453 -13.68 -11.70 -16.30
N ALA A 454 -14.66 -11.33 -15.48
CA ALA A 454 -14.46 -10.99 -14.08
C ALA A 454 -15.13 -12.02 -13.17
N ARG A 455 -14.51 -12.27 -12.02
CA ARG A 455 -15.08 -13.06 -10.92
C ARG A 455 -14.70 -12.42 -9.60
N TYR A 456 -15.67 -12.26 -8.72
CA TYR A 456 -15.45 -11.96 -7.31
C TYR A 456 -15.59 -13.25 -6.50
N ASP A 457 -14.63 -13.51 -5.59
CA ASP A 457 -14.56 -14.74 -4.80
C ASP A 457 -13.85 -14.48 -3.47
N GLU A 458 -14.58 -14.65 -2.35
CA GLU A 458 -14.05 -14.58 -0.98
C GLU A 458 -13.12 -13.38 -0.71
N GLY A 459 -13.57 -12.16 -1.00
CA GLY A 459 -12.78 -10.95 -0.72
C GLY A 459 -11.69 -10.67 -1.75
N ARG A 460 -11.81 -11.22 -2.97
CA ARG A 460 -10.86 -10.99 -4.06
C ARG A 460 -11.56 -10.90 -5.40
N TRP A 461 -11.17 -9.88 -6.16
CA TRP A 461 -11.46 -9.82 -7.58
C TRP A 461 -10.43 -10.60 -8.38
N GLN A 462 -10.90 -11.24 -9.45
CA GLN A 462 -10.09 -11.92 -10.44
C GLN A 462 -10.57 -11.50 -11.83
N LEU A 463 -9.73 -10.77 -12.55
CA LEU A 463 -10.02 -10.26 -13.88
C LEU A 463 -9.07 -10.88 -14.89
N GLN A 464 -9.62 -11.62 -15.85
CA GLN A 464 -8.89 -12.06 -17.03
C GLN A 464 -9.17 -11.10 -18.17
N LEU A 465 -8.12 -10.56 -18.80
CA LEU A 465 -8.21 -9.76 -20.02
C LEU A 465 -7.44 -10.44 -21.14
N THR A 466 -8.06 -10.58 -22.31
CA THR A 466 -7.45 -11.18 -23.49
C THR A 466 -7.47 -10.23 -24.66
N ARG A 467 -6.40 -10.22 -25.46
CA ARG A 467 -6.36 -9.44 -26.71
C ARG A 467 -5.42 -10.05 -27.76
N PRO A 468 -5.68 -9.84 -29.06
CA PRO A 468 -4.72 -10.15 -30.12
C PRO A 468 -3.44 -9.32 -29.96
N LEU A 469 -2.27 -9.93 -30.15
CA LEU A 469 -0.96 -9.27 -30.08
C LEU A 469 -0.78 -8.21 -31.17
N SER A 470 -1.19 -8.52 -32.40
CA SER A 470 -1.23 -7.57 -33.51
C SER A 470 -2.45 -6.66 -33.41
N SER A 471 -2.27 -5.36 -33.65
CA SER A 471 -3.40 -4.45 -33.83
C SER A 471 -3.60 -4.09 -35.30
N SER A 472 -4.84 -4.13 -35.78
CA SER A 472 -5.22 -3.68 -37.13
C SER A 472 -5.13 -2.16 -37.30
N ASP A 473 -5.14 -1.40 -36.20
CA ASP A 473 -4.99 0.05 -36.18
C ASP A 473 -3.96 0.47 -35.11
N SER A 474 -2.70 0.44 -35.53
CA SER A 474 -1.54 0.78 -34.68
C SER A 474 -1.52 2.24 -34.20
N THR A 475 -2.37 3.11 -34.76
CA THR A 475 -2.47 4.51 -34.33
C THR A 475 -3.35 4.67 -33.10
N ARG A 476 -4.31 3.75 -32.89
CA ARG A 476 -5.26 3.75 -31.78
C ARG A 476 -5.00 2.65 -30.75
N ALA A 477 -4.23 1.61 -31.10
CA ALA A 477 -3.77 0.63 -30.13
C ALA A 477 -2.39 0.04 -30.48
N PRO A 478 -1.48 -0.13 -29.51
CA PRO A 478 -0.15 -0.68 -29.74
C PRO A 478 -0.18 -2.18 -30.08
N SER A 479 0.69 -2.60 -31.00
CA SER A 479 0.97 -4.03 -31.24
C SER A 479 2.02 -4.52 -30.23
N PHE A 480 1.76 -5.67 -29.62
CA PHE A 480 2.69 -6.31 -28.68
C PHE A 480 3.48 -7.38 -29.44
N ALA A 481 4.80 -7.23 -29.50
CA ALA A 481 5.66 -8.20 -30.17
C ALA A 481 6.41 -9.04 -29.13
N PRO A 482 6.53 -10.37 -29.34
CA PRO A 482 7.42 -11.21 -28.54
C PRO A 482 8.85 -10.66 -28.50
N GLY A 483 9.49 -10.75 -27.34
CA GLY A 483 10.85 -10.28 -27.11
C GLY A 483 10.99 -8.79 -26.82
N ILE A 484 9.91 -8.00 -26.87
CA ILE A 484 9.90 -6.60 -26.49
C ILE A 484 9.37 -6.45 -25.06
N LEU A 485 10.04 -5.61 -24.26
CA LEU A 485 9.55 -5.19 -22.95
C LEU A 485 8.50 -4.09 -23.14
N VAL A 486 7.25 -4.38 -22.80
CA VAL A 486 6.11 -3.46 -22.89
C VAL A 486 5.91 -2.80 -21.52
N PRO A 487 6.06 -1.47 -21.36
CA PRO A 487 5.76 -0.84 -20.08
C PRO A 487 4.28 -1.01 -19.71
N ILE A 488 4.02 -1.33 -18.44
CA ILE A 488 2.67 -1.58 -17.90
C ILE A 488 2.54 -0.91 -16.52
N ALA A 489 1.39 -0.31 -16.25
CA ALA A 489 1.04 0.24 -14.95
C ALA A 489 -0.45 -0.03 -14.63
N PHE A 490 -0.81 0.07 -13.35
CA PHE A 490 -2.11 -0.31 -12.83
C PHE A 490 -2.70 0.79 -11.97
N PHE A 491 -4.02 0.91 -12.02
CA PHE A 491 -4.84 1.71 -11.14
C PHE A 491 -5.96 0.82 -10.64
N ALA A 492 -6.28 0.89 -9.36
CA ALA A 492 -7.40 0.18 -8.77
C ALA A 492 -8.20 1.12 -7.87
N ALA A 493 -9.50 0.87 -7.79
CA ALA A 493 -10.40 1.59 -6.89
C ALA A 493 -11.39 0.60 -6.27
N ASP A 494 -11.51 0.65 -4.96
CA ASP A 494 -12.53 -0.06 -4.17
C ASP A 494 -13.73 0.87 -3.92
N GLY A 495 -14.87 0.52 -4.49
CA GLY A 495 -16.07 1.35 -4.45
C GLY A 495 -16.66 1.52 -3.05
N SER A 496 -16.48 0.54 -2.16
CA SER A 496 -16.95 0.55 -0.78
C SER A 496 -16.15 1.52 0.10
N ASN A 497 -14.94 1.87 -0.32
CA ASN A 497 -14.08 2.88 0.33
C ASN A 497 -14.23 4.27 -0.31
N GLY A 498 -15.21 4.46 -1.20
CA GLY A 498 -15.44 5.74 -1.89
C GLY A 498 -14.36 6.07 -2.92
N GLU A 499 -13.59 5.07 -3.35
CA GLU A 499 -12.52 5.26 -4.32
C GLU A 499 -13.08 5.41 -5.74
N SER A 500 -12.28 6.05 -6.58
CA SER A 500 -12.53 6.15 -8.00
C SER A 500 -11.20 6.12 -8.75
N GLU A 501 -11.22 6.09 -10.08
CA GLU A 501 -9.97 6.16 -10.85
C GLU A 501 -9.13 7.42 -10.52
N ALA A 502 -9.77 8.51 -10.09
CA ALA A 502 -9.06 9.70 -9.66
C ALA A 502 -8.54 9.61 -8.20
N ARG A 503 -9.28 8.92 -7.34
CA ARG A 503 -9.05 8.74 -5.89
C ARG A 503 -8.84 7.26 -5.56
N GLY A 504 -7.88 6.63 -6.21
CA GLY A 504 -7.61 5.20 -6.05
C GLY A 504 -6.13 4.92 -5.79
N ALA A 505 -5.80 3.65 -5.83
CA ALA A 505 -4.43 3.17 -5.72
C ALA A 505 -3.77 3.07 -7.12
N ILE A 506 -2.48 3.36 -7.20
CA ILE A 506 -1.71 3.45 -8.44
C ILE A 506 -0.36 2.76 -8.31
N SER A 507 0.12 2.15 -9.40
CA SER A 507 1.46 1.56 -9.47
C SER A 507 2.47 2.52 -10.12
N ALA A 508 3.76 2.26 -9.91
CA ALA A 508 4.81 2.74 -10.81
C ALA A 508 4.72 2.03 -12.19
N TRP A 509 5.60 2.41 -13.12
CA TRP A 509 5.77 1.68 -14.39
C TRP A 509 6.62 0.41 -14.20
N TYR A 510 6.01 -0.73 -14.51
CA TYR A 510 6.65 -2.05 -14.60
C TYR A 510 6.83 -2.45 -16.07
N GLY A 511 7.40 -3.62 -16.32
CA GLY A 511 7.53 -4.22 -17.64
C GLY A 511 6.69 -5.48 -17.81
N LEU A 512 6.15 -5.68 -18.99
CA LEU A 512 5.55 -6.93 -19.47
C LEU A 512 6.43 -7.47 -20.58
N TYR A 513 7.06 -8.62 -20.38
CA TYR A 513 7.93 -9.26 -21.36
C TYR A 513 7.26 -10.50 -21.95
N LEU A 514 7.07 -10.53 -23.27
CA LEU A 514 6.49 -11.67 -23.98
C LEU A 514 7.61 -12.61 -24.42
N ASP A 515 7.52 -13.87 -24.01
CA ASP A 515 8.53 -14.88 -24.36
C ASP A 515 8.59 -15.11 -25.88
N VAL A 516 9.80 -15.24 -26.41
CA VAL A 516 10.00 -15.58 -27.82
C VAL A 516 9.90 -17.08 -28.05
N PRO A 517 9.36 -17.54 -29.18
CA PRO A 517 9.45 -18.94 -29.57
C PRO A 517 10.90 -19.38 -29.59
N THR A 518 11.20 -20.52 -28.96
CA THR A 518 12.56 -21.08 -28.99
C THR A 518 12.89 -21.45 -30.44
N PRO A 519 13.92 -20.84 -31.07
CA PRO A 519 14.21 -21.11 -32.47
C PRO A 519 14.56 -22.59 -32.70
N PRO A 520 14.08 -23.25 -33.78
CA PRO A 520 14.36 -24.66 -34.05
C PRO A 520 15.86 -25.00 -34.04
N ARG A 521 16.70 -24.04 -34.45
CA ARG A 521 18.16 -24.14 -34.40
C ARG A 521 18.69 -24.52 -33.00
N VAL A 522 18.04 -24.10 -31.91
CA VAL A 522 18.46 -24.42 -30.54
C VAL A 522 18.38 -25.92 -30.27
N PHE A 523 17.38 -26.60 -30.85
CA PHE A 523 17.23 -28.07 -30.74
C PHE A 523 18.05 -28.81 -31.80
N VAL A 524 18.15 -28.26 -33.01
CA VAL A 524 18.82 -28.93 -34.14
C VAL A 524 20.35 -28.87 -34.04
N LEU A 525 20.94 -27.75 -33.60
CA LEU A 525 22.39 -27.58 -33.52
C LEU A 525 23.08 -28.64 -32.65
N PRO A 526 22.61 -28.95 -31.43
CA PRO A 526 23.20 -30.02 -30.63
C PRO A 526 23.13 -31.39 -31.31
N VAL A 527 22.00 -31.71 -31.96
CA VAL A 527 21.83 -32.98 -32.68
C VAL A 527 22.78 -33.07 -33.88
N VAL A 528 22.87 -32.01 -34.68
CA VAL A 528 23.82 -31.93 -35.80
C VAL A 528 25.26 -32.05 -35.31
N ALA A 529 25.61 -31.36 -34.22
CA ALA A 529 26.93 -31.47 -33.60
C ALA A 529 27.24 -32.89 -33.12
N MET A 530 26.29 -33.58 -32.48
CA MET A 530 26.45 -34.98 -32.10
C MET A 530 26.66 -35.89 -33.32
N VAL A 531 25.86 -35.72 -34.38
CA VAL A 531 25.97 -36.52 -35.61
C VAL A 531 27.31 -36.27 -36.31
N LEU A 532 27.75 -35.01 -36.41
CA LEU A 532 29.05 -34.67 -36.98
C LEU A 532 30.21 -35.22 -36.15
N THR A 533 30.10 -35.16 -34.82
CA THR A 533 31.12 -35.70 -33.90
C THR A 533 31.19 -37.22 -34.00
N ALA A 534 30.05 -37.90 -34.03
CA ALA A 534 29.98 -39.35 -34.22
C ALA A 534 30.51 -39.76 -35.60
N GLY A 535 30.11 -39.07 -36.66
CA GLY A 535 30.60 -39.29 -38.03
C GLY A 535 32.11 -39.07 -38.16
N PHE A 536 32.64 -38.02 -37.53
CA PHE A 536 34.08 -37.78 -37.45
C PHE A 536 34.80 -38.90 -36.69
N GLY A 537 34.24 -39.37 -35.57
CA GLY A 537 34.76 -40.52 -34.83
C GLY A 537 34.84 -41.78 -35.69
N VAL A 538 33.75 -42.12 -36.40
CA VAL A 538 33.72 -43.26 -37.33
C VAL A 538 34.74 -43.10 -38.46
N PHE A 539 34.88 -41.90 -39.02
CA PHE A 539 35.86 -41.62 -40.07
C PHE A 539 37.31 -41.80 -39.59
N VAL A 540 37.63 -41.34 -38.38
CA VAL A 540 38.96 -41.51 -37.76
C VAL A 540 39.27 -42.99 -37.55
N VAL A 541 38.32 -43.77 -37.01
CA VAL A 541 38.47 -45.22 -36.81
C VAL A 541 38.68 -45.94 -38.15
N TRP A 542 37.85 -45.65 -39.15
CA TRP A 542 37.96 -46.24 -40.48
C TRP A 542 39.30 -45.92 -41.16
N ARG A 543 39.79 -44.67 -41.02
CA ARG A 543 41.09 -44.26 -41.56
C ARG A 543 42.25 -44.94 -40.83
N ALA A 544 42.15 -45.15 -39.52
CA ALA A 544 43.15 -45.89 -38.74
C ALA A 544 43.23 -47.36 -39.19
N GLN A 545 42.08 -48.04 -39.31
CA GLN A 545 42.00 -49.43 -39.79
C GLN A 545 42.56 -49.60 -41.21
N ARG A 546 42.30 -48.65 -42.12
CA ARG A 546 42.87 -48.69 -43.48
C ARG A 546 44.39 -48.50 -43.50
N ARG A 547 44.95 -47.71 -42.57
CA ARG A 547 46.41 -47.54 -42.44
C ARG A 547 47.08 -48.80 -41.88
N GLU A 548 46.46 -49.48 -40.93
CA GLU A 548 46.95 -50.77 -40.42
C GLU A 548 46.90 -51.85 -41.51
N SER A 549 45.80 -51.90 -42.28
CA SER A 549 45.67 -52.82 -43.42
C SER A 549 46.73 -52.58 -44.51
N GLY A 550 47.05 -51.31 -44.79
CA GLY A 550 48.11 -50.94 -45.74
C GLY A 550 49.54 -51.13 -45.22
N ARG A 551 49.76 -51.21 -43.90
CA ARG A 551 51.08 -51.48 -43.31
C ARG A 551 51.40 -52.98 -43.28
N SER A 552 50.39 -53.82 -43.09
CA SER A 552 50.52 -55.28 -43.16
C SER A 552 50.93 -55.79 -44.55
N THR A 553 50.67 -55.02 -45.61
CA THR A 553 51.03 -55.37 -46.99
C THR A 553 52.41 -54.84 -47.42
N SER A 554 53.08 -54.02 -46.60
CA SER A 554 54.43 -53.50 -46.87
C SER A 554 55.54 -54.16 -46.04
N GLU A 555 55.20 -55.02 -45.08
CA GLU A 555 56.18 -55.84 -44.32
C GLU A 555 56.41 -57.23 -44.97
N GLU A 556 55.79 -57.50 -46.13
CA GLU A 556 55.89 -58.78 -46.86
C GLU A 556 56.55 -58.65 -48.25
N SER A 557 57.15 -57.49 -48.57
CA SER A 557 57.90 -57.26 -49.83
C SER A 557 59.40 -57.14 -49.62
#